data_AF-A0A7J4GNJ3-F1
#
_entry.id   AF-A0A7J4GNJ3-F1
#
_cell.length_a   1.000
_cell.length_b   1.000
_cell.length_c   1.000
_cell.angle_alpha   90.00
_cell.angle_beta   90.00
_cell.angle_gamma   90.00
#
_symmetry.space_group_name_H-M   'P 1'
#
loop_
_entity.id
_entity.type
_entity.pdbx_description
1 polymer ?
#
loop_
_entity_poly.entity_id
_entity_poly.type
_entity_poly.pdbx_seq_one_letter_code
_entity_poly.pdbx_strand_id
1 'polypeptide(L)'
;MSASLAENMRCTSCGWLLGSSLVIAIVVGILHGMMNGFWTGLGLSLALTFVWAAMNLETVKDSLGASPQKITSWLMFVLLTILFYVIFTVTFQFPSAGSLILATITAGFGWWSYYTLEPAKA
;
A
#
# COMPACT_ATOMS: atom_id res chain seq x y z
N MET A 1 -29.69 16.60 -15.44
CA MET A 1 -28.44 17.37 -15.65
C MET A 1 -27.66 17.34 -14.32
N SER A 2 -26.97 16.24 -13.98
CA SER A 2 -26.24 16.12 -12.69
C SER A 2 -25.23 14.97 -12.58
N ALA A 3 -25.21 13.98 -13.47
CA ALA A 3 -24.20 12.90 -13.40
C ALA A 3 -22.82 13.35 -13.92
N SER A 4 -22.77 14.15 -14.99
CA SER A 4 -21.50 14.57 -15.62
C SER A 4 -20.71 15.62 -14.83
N LEU A 5 -21.35 16.33 -13.89
CA LEU A 5 -20.69 17.31 -13.01
C LEU A 5 -19.99 16.65 -11.81
N ALA A 6 -20.56 15.57 -11.27
CA ALA A 6 -19.95 14.80 -10.19
C ALA A 6 -18.72 14.01 -10.66
N GLU A 7 -18.75 13.50 -11.88
CA GLU A 7 -17.62 12.80 -12.51
C GLU A 7 -16.45 13.75 -12.82
N ASN A 8 -16.75 14.96 -13.30
CA ASN A 8 -15.74 15.98 -13.59
C ASN A 8 -15.06 16.57 -12.33
N MET A 9 -15.79 16.73 -11.23
CA MET A 9 -15.21 17.24 -9.97
C MET A 9 -14.29 16.23 -9.26
N ARG A 10 -14.51 14.92 -9.45
CA ARG A 10 -13.65 13.87 -8.89
C ARG A 10 -12.27 13.82 -9.53
N CYS A 11 -12.17 14.10 -10.83
CA CYS A 11 -10.89 14.01 -11.56
C CYS A 11 -10.03 15.27 -11.39
N THR A 12 -10.65 16.47 -11.40
CA THR A 12 -9.94 17.76 -11.25
C THR A 12 -9.41 18.00 -9.84
N SER A 13 -10.15 17.59 -8.79
CA SER A 13 -9.67 17.70 -7.41
C SER A 13 -8.53 16.72 -7.11
N CYS A 14 -8.51 15.55 -7.75
CA CYS A 14 -7.47 14.54 -7.53
C CYS A 14 -6.10 15.01 -8.08
N GLY A 15 -6.08 15.65 -9.25
CA GLY A 15 -4.87 16.27 -9.81
C GLY A 15 -4.32 17.40 -8.94
N TRP A 16 -5.20 18.23 -8.37
CA TRP A 16 -4.81 19.30 -7.42
C TRP A 16 -4.28 18.74 -6.10
N LEU A 17 -4.87 17.66 -5.58
CA LEU A 17 -4.40 17.00 -4.37
C LEU A 17 -3.02 16.35 -4.57
N LEU A 18 -2.81 15.65 -5.69
CA LEU A 18 -1.50 15.09 -6.04
C LEU A 18 -0.46 16.20 -6.26
N GLY A 19 -0.82 17.28 -6.95
CA GLY A 19 0.03 18.46 -7.11
C GLY A 19 0.43 19.09 -5.77
N SER A 20 -0.54 19.28 -4.87
CA SER A 20 -0.27 19.80 -3.52
C SER A 20 0.62 18.87 -2.69
N SER A 21 0.46 17.55 -2.83
CA SER A 21 1.29 16.58 -2.13
C SER A 21 2.76 16.64 -2.56
N LEU A 22 2.99 16.93 -3.84
CA LEU A 22 4.33 17.06 -4.42
C LEU A 22 5.01 18.34 -3.93
N VAL A 23 4.25 19.44 -3.83
CA VAL A 23 4.74 20.71 -3.24
C VAL A 23 5.12 20.51 -1.77
N ILE A 24 4.28 19.83 -0.99
CA ILE A 24 4.57 19.50 0.41
C ILE A 24 5.84 18.64 0.52
N ALA A 25 5.98 17.62 -0.32
CA ALA A 25 7.15 16.75 -0.35
C ALA A 25 8.44 17.53 -0.67
N ILE A 26 8.40 18.47 -1.61
CA ILE A 26 9.53 19.34 -1.96
C ILE A 26 9.89 20.25 -0.78
N VAL A 27 8.90 20.90 -0.16
CA VAL A 27 9.12 21.77 1.01
C VAL A 27 9.74 20.99 2.17
N VAL A 28 9.22 19.80 2.47
CA VAL A 28 9.79 18.92 3.50
C VAL A 28 11.21 18.47 3.11
N GLY A 29 11.46 18.19 1.84
CA GLY A 29 12.78 17.83 1.32
C GLY A 29 13.83 18.93 1.49
N ILE A 30 13.43 20.19 1.28
CA ILE A 30 14.30 21.37 1.47
C ILE A 30 14.56 21.60 2.98
N LEU A 31 13.53 21.49 3.81
CA LEU A 31 13.63 21.84 5.24
C LEU A 31 14.25 20.74 6.11
N HIS A 32 13.99 19.47 5.80
CA HIS A 32 14.32 18.32 6.66
C HIS A 32 15.18 17.27 5.94
N GLY A 33 15.68 17.58 4.74
CA GLY A 33 16.52 16.70 3.95
C GLY A 33 15.76 15.85 2.93
N MET A 34 16.44 15.54 1.83
CA MET A 34 15.86 14.92 0.63
C MET A 34 15.19 13.56 0.92
N MET A 35 15.74 12.77 1.83
CA MET A 35 15.17 11.49 2.25
C MET A 35 13.79 11.67 2.91
N ASN A 36 13.63 12.67 3.78
CA ASN A 36 12.36 12.95 4.46
C ASN A 36 11.30 13.49 3.49
N GLY A 37 11.71 14.31 2.51
CA GLY A 37 10.84 14.75 1.43
C GLY A 37 10.32 13.59 0.56
N PHE A 38 11.19 12.63 0.23
CA PHE A 38 10.80 11.43 -0.50
C PHE A 38 9.78 10.59 0.28
N TRP A 39 10.04 10.29 1.56
CA TRP A 39 9.13 9.49 2.38
C TRP A 39 7.78 10.18 2.61
N THR A 40 7.76 11.49 2.77
CA THR A 40 6.50 12.24 2.92
C THR A 40 5.69 12.27 1.62
N GLY A 41 6.34 12.47 0.47
CA GLY A 41 5.66 12.38 -0.84
C GLY A 41 5.12 10.98 -1.14
N LEU A 42 5.91 9.94 -0.85
CA LEU A 42 5.49 8.56 -1.02
C LEU A 42 4.33 8.21 -0.07
N GLY A 43 4.40 8.64 1.19
CA GLY A 43 3.33 8.46 2.17
C GLY A 43 2.02 9.14 1.75
N LEU A 44 2.09 10.41 1.31
CA LEU A 44 0.89 11.15 0.91
C LEU A 44 0.24 10.57 -0.36
N SER A 45 1.05 10.21 -1.36
CA SER A 45 0.56 9.65 -2.62
C SER A 45 -0.10 8.28 -2.41
N LEU A 46 0.47 7.43 -1.55
CA LEU A 46 -0.18 6.19 -1.12
C LEU A 46 -1.49 6.47 -0.39
N ALA A 47 -1.51 7.39 0.57
CA ALA A 47 -2.73 7.73 1.32
C ALA A 47 -3.85 8.22 0.39
N LEU A 48 -3.54 9.09 -0.56
CA LEU A 48 -4.49 9.55 -1.58
C LEU A 48 -5.01 8.40 -2.44
N THR A 49 -4.13 7.47 -2.84
CA THR A 49 -4.51 6.28 -3.61
C THR A 49 -5.44 5.36 -2.81
N PHE A 50 -5.17 5.17 -1.51
CA PHE A 50 -6.04 4.39 -0.62
C PHE A 50 -7.40 5.05 -0.40
N VAL A 51 -7.44 6.36 -0.19
CA VAL A 51 -8.71 7.11 -0.06
C VAL A 51 -9.51 7.02 -1.35
N TRP A 52 -8.87 7.16 -2.51
CA TRP A 52 -9.51 6.98 -3.80
C TRP A 52 -10.03 5.55 -3.99
N ALA A 53 -9.22 4.55 -3.62
CA ALA A 53 -9.61 3.14 -3.69
C ALA A 53 -10.80 2.83 -2.76
N ALA A 54 -10.84 3.39 -1.56
CA ALA A 54 -11.96 3.27 -0.63
C ALA A 54 -13.25 3.89 -1.19
N MET A 55 -13.15 5.05 -1.82
CA MET A 55 -14.28 5.75 -2.45
C MET A 55 -14.78 5.10 -3.75
N ASN A 56 -13.99 4.20 -4.34
CA ASN A 56 -14.31 3.48 -5.60
C ASN A 56 -14.20 1.97 -5.40
N LEU A 57 -14.53 1.48 -4.20
CA LEU A 57 -14.36 0.09 -3.82
C LEU A 57 -15.03 -0.89 -4.80
N GLU A 58 -16.18 -0.53 -5.36
CA GLU A 58 -16.88 -1.36 -6.35
C GLU A 58 -16.08 -1.48 -7.66
N THR A 59 -15.63 -0.35 -8.22
CA THR A 59 -14.78 -0.31 -9.42
C THR A 59 -13.44 -1.01 -9.21
N VAL A 60 -12.85 -0.88 -8.02
CA VAL A 60 -11.59 -1.55 -7.66
C VAL A 60 -11.81 -3.04 -7.54
N LYS A 61 -12.90 -3.50 -6.90
CA LYS A 61 -13.19 -4.93 -6.78
C LYS A 61 -13.44 -5.59 -8.14
N ASP A 62 -14.16 -4.90 -9.03
CA ASP A 62 -14.42 -5.38 -10.40
C ASP A 62 -13.16 -5.38 -11.26
N SER A 63 -12.37 -4.30 -11.25
CA SER A 63 -11.15 -4.20 -12.07
C SER A 63 -10.05 -5.15 -11.61
N LEU A 64 -9.99 -5.44 -10.32
CA LEU A 64 -8.95 -6.29 -9.73
C LEU A 64 -9.33 -7.79 -9.75
N GLY A 65 -10.55 -8.14 -10.19
CA GLY A 65 -11.07 -9.50 -10.13
C GLY A 65 -10.91 -10.09 -8.71
N ALA A 66 -11.07 -9.23 -7.70
CA ALA A 66 -10.65 -9.51 -6.34
C ALA A 66 -11.71 -10.35 -5.67
N SER A 67 -11.58 -11.68 -5.80
CA SER A 67 -12.32 -12.58 -4.92
C SER A 67 -11.99 -12.22 -3.46
N PRO A 68 -12.97 -12.29 -2.54
CA PRO A 68 -12.74 -12.02 -1.12
C PRO A 68 -11.55 -12.81 -0.56
N GLN A 69 -11.32 -14.02 -1.09
CA GLN A 69 -10.15 -14.84 -0.80
C GLN A 69 -8.83 -14.17 -1.16
N LYS A 70 -8.68 -13.56 -2.34
CA LYS A 70 -7.44 -12.85 -2.73
C LYS A 70 -7.14 -11.68 -1.79
N ILE A 71 -8.17 -10.91 -1.40
CA ILE A 71 -8.00 -9.77 -0.48
C ILE A 71 -7.57 -10.25 0.91
N THR A 72 -8.26 -11.24 1.45
CA THR A 72 -7.93 -11.83 2.75
C THR A 72 -6.53 -12.42 2.75
N SER A 73 -6.17 -13.08 1.66
CA SER A 73 -4.83 -13.56 1.42
C SER A 73 -3.86 -12.36 1.58
N TRP A 74 -4.00 -11.28 0.80
CA TRP A 74 -2.98 -10.21 0.80
C TRP A 74 -2.85 -9.54 2.17
N LEU A 75 -3.95 -9.43 2.91
CA LEU A 75 -3.94 -9.00 4.30
C LEU A 75 -3.14 -9.95 5.21
N MET A 76 -3.30 -11.26 5.06
CA MET A 76 -2.53 -12.25 5.82
C MET A 76 -1.03 -12.16 5.51
N PHE A 77 -0.63 -11.93 4.26
CA PHE A 77 0.78 -11.72 3.91
C PHE A 77 1.38 -10.52 4.65
N VAL A 78 0.68 -9.39 4.67
CA VAL A 78 1.13 -8.18 5.37
C VAL A 78 1.20 -8.43 6.87
N LEU A 79 0.19 -9.05 7.47
CA LEU A 79 0.16 -9.38 8.90
C LEU A 79 1.31 -10.32 9.30
N LEU A 80 1.54 -11.38 8.53
CA LEU A 80 2.65 -12.32 8.76
C LEU A 80 4.01 -11.64 8.62
N THR A 81 4.16 -10.76 7.63
CA THR A 81 5.41 -10.00 7.44
C THR A 81 5.69 -9.09 8.65
N ILE A 82 4.69 -8.39 9.16
CA ILE A 82 4.83 -7.56 10.37
C ILE A 82 5.17 -8.42 11.57
N LEU A 83 4.49 -9.56 11.75
CA LEU A 83 4.74 -10.47 12.86
C LEU A 83 6.17 -11.02 12.83
N PHE A 84 6.64 -11.51 11.69
CA PHE A 84 8.02 -11.99 11.54
C PHE A 84 9.04 -10.87 11.71
N TYR A 85 8.75 -9.65 11.23
CA TYR A 85 9.61 -8.50 11.46
C TYR A 85 9.78 -8.21 12.95
N VAL A 86 8.69 -8.22 13.72
CA VAL A 86 8.73 -8.04 15.18
C VAL A 86 9.51 -9.17 15.85
N ILE A 87 9.30 -10.43 15.45
CA ILE A 87 10.06 -11.56 16.00
C ILE A 87 11.56 -11.41 15.73
N PHE A 88 11.96 -11.09 14.50
CA PHE A 88 13.37 -10.96 14.14
C PHE A 88 14.05 -9.74 14.76
N THR A 89 13.33 -8.63 14.94
CA THR A 89 13.87 -7.43 15.58
C THR A 89 13.88 -7.51 17.10
N VAL A 90 12.79 -7.96 17.73
CA VAL A 90 12.63 -7.94 19.19
C VAL A 90 13.25 -9.18 19.83
N THR A 91 13.01 -10.36 19.28
CA THR A 91 13.48 -11.63 19.88
C THR A 91 14.92 -11.94 19.47
N PHE A 92 15.21 -11.83 18.17
CA PHE A 92 16.53 -12.18 17.62
C PHE A 92 17.51 -11.00 17.55
N GLN A 93 17.05 -9.77 17.86
CA GLN A 93 17.88 -8.55 17.90
C GLN A 93 18.63 -8.29 16.58
N PHE A 94 18.09 -8.75 15.45
CA PHE A 94 18.69 -8.51 14.14
C PHE A 94 18.48 -7.06 13.68
N PRO A 95 19.43 -6.50 12.90
CA PRO A 95 19.32 -5.15 12.37
C PRO A 95 18.05 -5.01 11.53
N SER A 96 17.32 -3.90 11.71
CA SER A 96 15.97 -3.67 11.19
C SER A 96 15.84 -3.95 9.69
N ALA A 97 16.83 -3.53 8.89
CA ALA A 97 16.83 -3.77 7.45
C ALA A 97 16.92 -5.28 7.11
N GLY A 98 17.77 -6.04 7.82
CA GLY A 98 17.90 -7.48 7.63
C GLY A 98 16.64 -8.23 8.08
N SER A 99 16.05 -7.80 9.20
CA SER A 99 14.80 -8.37 9.72
C SER A 99 13.63 -8.17 8.76
N LEU A 100 13.53 -7.00 8.10
CA LEU A 100 12.48 -6.73 7.12
C LEU A 100 12.63 -7.62 5.88
N ILE A 101 13.86 -7.76 5.37
CA ILE A 101 14.15 -8.62 4.22
C ILE A 101 13.80 -10.08 4.57
N LEU A 102 14.27 -10.57 5.70
CA LEU A 102 14.02 -11.95 6.12
C LEU A 102 12.53 -12.20 6.38
N ALA A 103 11.84 -11.29 7.05
CA ALA A 103 10.40 -11.37 7.28
C ALA A 103 9.62 -11.42 5.97
N THR A 104 10.00 -10.60 5.00
CA THR A 104 9.36 -10.56 3.68
C THR A 104 9.60 -11.86 2.91
N ILE A 105 10.81 -12.41 2.96
CA ILE A 105 11.13 -13.69 2.31
C ILE A 105 10.37 -14.84 2.98
N THR A 106 10.34 -14.92 4.30
CA THR A 106 9.65 -15.99 5.04
C THR A 106 8.15 -15.92 4.82
N ALA A 107 7.54 -14.75 4.99
CA ALA A 107 6.12 -14.54 4.69
C ALA A 107 5.83 -14.79 3.19
N GLY A 108 6.74 -14.37 2.31
CA GLY A 108 6.61 -14.51 0.86
C GLY A 108 6.67 -15.96 0.40
N PHE A 109 7.49 -16.77 1.06
CA PHE A 109 7.54 -18.21 0.81
C PHE A 109 6.26 -18.91 1.29
N GLY A 110 5.75 -18.54 2.47
CA GLY A 110 4.48 -19.06 2.97
C GLY A 110 3.30 -18.65 2.08
N TRP A 111 3.30 -17.40 1.64
CA TRP A 111 2.37 -16.84 0.67
C TRP A 111 2.38 -17.58 -0.66
N TRP A 112 3.56 -17.77 -1.23
CA TRP A 112 3.71 -18.51 -2.48
C TRP A 112 3.29 -19.97 -2.35
N SER A 113 3.65 -20.60 -1.23
CA SER A 113 3.21 -21.97 -0.90
C SER A 113 1.70 -22.06 -0.77
N TYR A 114 1.05 -21.08 -0.15
CA TYR A 114 -0.41 -20.98 -0.05
C TYR A 114 -1.05 -20.97 -1.44
N TYR A 115 -0.61 -20.11 -2.35
CA TYR A 115 -1.12 -20.08 -3.73
C TYR A 115 -0.83 -21.35 -4.54
N THR A 116 0.22 -22.10 -4.18
CA THR A 116 0.62 -23.31 -4.89
C THR A 116 -0.11 -24.55 -4.38
N LEU A 117 -0.38 -24.62 -3.06
CA LEU A 117 -1.01 -25.77 -2.38
C LEU A 117 -2.53 -25.64 -2.30
N GLU A 118 -3.00 -24.42 -2.08
CA GLU A 118 -4.38 -24.02 -2.31
C GLU A 118 -4.37 -23.13 -3.56
N PRO A 119 -4.23 -23.69 -4.77
CA PRO A 119 -4.62 -22.94 -5.94
C PRO A 119 -6.10 -22.67 -5.73
N ALA A 120 -6.43 -21.47 -5.25
CA ALA A 120 -7.77 -20.96 -5.26
C ALA A 120 -8.26 -21.25 -6.66
N LYS A 121 -9.15 -22.26 -6.76
CA LYS A 121 -9.68 -22.75 -8.02
C LYS A 121 -10.05 -21.50 -8.82
N ALA A 122 -9.44 -21.40 -9.99
CA ALA A 122 -9.64 -20.35 -10.96
C ALA A 122 -11.13 -19.98 -11.08
#